data_AF-A0A7S3B5R3-F1
#
_entry.id   AF-A0A7S3B5R3-F1
#
_cell.length_a   1.000
_cell.length_b   1.000
_cell.length_c   1.000
_cell.angle_alpha   90.00
_cell.angle_beta   90.00
_cell.angle_gamma   90.00
#
_symmetry.space_group_name_H-M   'P 1'
#
loop_
_entity.id
_entity.type
_entity.pdbx_description
1 polymer ?
#
loop_
_entity_poly.entity_id
_entity_poly.type
_entity_poly.pdbx_seq_one_letter_code
_entity_poly.pdbx_strand_id
1 'polypeptide(L)'
;RSGEPGAAAVATQAEAVTRWFPSLTALVIGPGLGRDETLQAVAARVLESAIAESLPCVIDADGMWSVLRQPELVRGSRWTVLTPNKPEYARLRAALGQDGQEGGAGAQTEEQAAVELARALGGPVLVRKGETDLVSDGERLLPNTEQGCPKRSGGQGDVLAGTIATLLSWSKAADAAGRLPA
;
A
#
# COMPACT_ATOMS: atom_id res chain seq x y z
N ARG A 1 14.65 26.17 8.53
CA ARG A 1 14.80 25.58 9.88
C ARG A 1 13.54 24.76 10.13
N SER A 2 13.46 23.56 9.55
CA SER A 2 12.39 22.60 9.81
C SER A 2 12.73 21.92 11.13
N GLY A 3 12.01 22.27 12.19
CA GLY A 3 12.07 21.52 13.44
C GLY A 3 11.38 20.19 13.19
N GLU A 4 11.99 19.09 13.64
CA GLU A 4 11.32 17.79 13.67
C GLU A 4 9.94 17.94 14.33
N PRO A 5 8.89 17.31 13.78
CA PRO A 5 7.58 17.31 14.40
C PRO A 5 7.72 16.88 15.86
N GLY A 6 7.10 17.63 16.79
CA GLY A 6 7.16 17.27 18.20
C GLY A 6 6.60 15.87 18.41
N ALA A 7 7.45 14.90 18.76
CA ALA A 7 7.09 13.48 18.83
C ALA A 7 5.85 13.22 19.70
N ALA A 8 5.69 13.97 20.79
CA ALA A 8 4.52 13.90 21.66
C ALA A 8 3.22 14.34 20.96
N ALA A 9 3.28 15.37 20.12
CA ALA A 9 2.12 15.84 19.36
C ALA A 9 1.72 14.81 18.29
N VAL A 10 2.69 14.24 17.58
CA VAL A 10 2.45 13.17 16.60
C VAL A 10 1.80 11.96 17.26
N ALA A 11 2.31 11.53 18.42
CA ALA A 11 1.74 10.40 19.17
C ALA A 11 0.30 10.68 19.62
N THR A 12 0.04 11.88 20.17
CA THR A 12 -1.31 12.29 20.60
C THR A 12 -2.31 12.30 19.44
N GLN A 13 -1.90 12.80 18.27
CA GLN A 13 -2.74 12.84 17.08
C GLN A 13 -2.99 11.43 16.51
N ALA A 14 -1.98 10.56 16.50
CA ALA A 14 -2.16 9.17 16.10
C ALA A 14 -3.14 8.45 17.03
N GLU A 15 -3.01 8.63 18.35
CA GLU A 15 -3.91 8.03 19.35
C GLU A 15 -5.38 8.47 19.16
N ALA A 16 -5.60 9.72 18.77
CA ALA A 16 -6.94 10.23 18.48
C ALA A 16 -7.62 9.50 17.29
N VAL A 17 -6.83 8.92 16.39
CA VAL A 17 -7.30 8.07 15.27
C VAL A 17 -7.39 6.61 15.70
N THR A 18 -6.34 6.05 16.31
CA THR A 18 -6.26 4.61 16.64
C THR A 18 -7.31 4.17 17.66
N ARG A 19 -7.80 5.06 18.52
CA ARG A 19 -8.93 4.77 19.43
C ARG A 19 -10.20 4.26 18.73
N TRP A 20 -10.35 4.52 17.43
CA TRP A 20 -11.50 4.05 16.64
C TRP A 20 -11.30 2.68 16.03
N PHE A 21 -10.08 2.13 16.02
CA PHE A 21 -9.75 0.85 15.38
C PHE A 21 -10.67 -0.31 15.77
N PRO A 22 -11.10 -0.48 17.04
CA PRO A 22 -12.02 -1.56 17.40
C PRO A 22 -13.35 -1.56 16.63
N SER A 23 -13.76 -0.40 16.11
CA SER A 23 -15.00 -0.22 15.35
C SER A 23 -14.78 -0.23 13.83
N LEU A 24 -13.54 -0.32 13.36
CA LEU A 24 -13.18 -0.32 11.94
C LEU A 24 -12.96 -1.75 11.45
N THR A 25 -13.42 -2.04 10.23
CA THR A 25 -13.14 -3.33 9.57
C THR A 25 -11.99 -3.22 8.56
N ALA A 26 -11.69 -2.01 8.09
CA ALA A 26 -10.57 -1.69 7.22
C ALA A 26 -10.22 -0.20 7.33
N LEU A 27 -9.02 0.15 6.87
CA LEU A 27 -8.49 1.51 6.84
C LEU A 27 -7.93 1.81 5.45
N VAL A 28 -8.24 3.01 4.93
CA VAL A 28 -7.58 3.55 3.73
C VAL A 28 -6.73 4.74 4.15
N ILE A 29 -5.44 4.74 3.79
CA ILE A 29 -4.51 5.81 4.12
C ILE A 29 -4.06 6.49 2.82
N GLY A 30 -4.23 7.81 2.77
CA GLY A 30 -3.57 8.66 1.78
C GLY A 30 -4.45 9.56 0.90
N PRO A 31 -5.68 9.21 0.52
CA PRO A 31 -6.55 10.13 -0.23
C PRO A 31 -6.69 11.49 0.48
N GLY A 32 -6.21 12.56 -0.16
CA GLY A 32 -6.28 13.92 0.38
C GLY A 32 -5.39 14.21 1.60
N LEU A 33 -4.46 13.30 1.96
CA LEU A 33 -3.58 13.48 3.11
C LEU A 33 -2.55 14.61 2.90
N GLY A 34 -2.13 14.85 1.66
CA GLY A 34 -1.09 15.83 1.37
C GLY A 34 0.29 15.40 1.85
N ARG A 35 1.26 16.32 1.80
CA ARG A 35 2.69 16.03 2.02
C ARG A 35 3.32 16.80 3.19
N ASP A 36 2.49 17.31 4.09
CA ASP A 36 2.97 17.90 5.34
C ASP A 36 3.73 16.86 6.17
N GLU A 37 4.90 17.22 6.68
CA GLU A 37 5.79 16.29 7.38
C GLU A 37 5.16 15.77 8.68
N THR A 38 4.42 16.62 9.41
CA THR A 38 3.77 16.23 10.66
C THR A 38 2.64 15.25 10.37
N LEU A 39 1.80 15.56 9.38
CA LEU A 39 0.68 14.71 8.99
C LEU A 39 1.14 13.35 8.44
N GLN A 40 2.24 13.34 7.67
CA GLN A 40 2.86 12.10 7.20
C GLN A 40 3.44 11.27 8.36
N ALA A 41 4.06 11.91 9.36
CA ALA A 41 4.53 11.23 10.57
C ALA A 41 3.38 10.61 11.38
N VAL A 42 2.25 11.33 11.49
CA VAL A 42 1.02 10.79 12.11
C VAL A 42 0.49 9.61 11.31
N ALA A 43 0.38 9.72 9.99
CA ALA A 43 -0.10 8.65 9.14
C ALA A 43 0.78 7.38 9.22
N ALA A 44 2.10 7.55 9.29
CA ALA A 44 3.04 6.44 9.50
C ALA A 44 2.81 5.75 10.85
N ARG A 45 2.61 6.50 11.94
CA ARG A 45 2.27 5.94 13.27
C ARG A 45 0.93 5.20 13.29
N VAL A 46 -0.07 5.76 12.61
CA VAL A 46 -1.39 5.12 12.45
C VAL A 46 -1.24 3.82 11.65
N LEU A 47 -0.46 3.82 10.57
CA LEU A 47 -0.17 2.63 9.77
C LEU A 47 0.53 1.54 10.60
N GLU A 48 1.58 1.88 11.33
CA GLU A 48 2.29 0.94 12.22
C GLU A 48 1.32 0.28 13.21
N SER A 49 0.44 1.08 13.83
CA SER A 49 -0.56 0.59 14.78
C SER A 49 -1.59 -0.34 14.10
N ALA A 50 -2.05 0.03 12.90
CA ALA A 50 -3.03 -0.75 12.16
C ALA A 50 -2.44 -2.12 11.74
N ILE A 51 -1.18 -2.15 11.31
CA ILE A 51 -0.47 -3.38 10.98
C ILE A 51 -0.28 -4.26 12.22
N ALA A 52 0.08 -3.67 13.37
CA ALA A 52 0.23 -4.40 14.63
C ALA A 52 -1.08 -5.08 15.07
N GLU A 53 -2.24 -4.46 14.81
CA GLU A 53 -3.57 -5.03 15.05
C GLU A 53 -4.08 -5.92 13.90
N SER A 54 -3.26 -6.13 12.87
CA SER A 54 -3.63 -6.80 11.61
C SER A 54 -4.86 -6.20 10.94
N LEU A 55 -5.21 -4.93 11.20
CA LEU A 55 -6.35 -4.25 10.60
C LEU A 55 -6.14 -4.15 9.08
N PRO A 56 -7.09 -4.61 8.24
CA PRO A 56 -6.99 -4.47 6.79
C PRO A 56 -6.69 -3.04 6.36
N CYS A 57 -5.59 -2.84 5.62
CA CYS A 57 -5.13 -1.52 5.22
C CYS A 57 -4.93 -1.42 3.70
N VAL A 58 -5.37 -0.32 3.11
CA VAL A 58 -5.03 0.07 1.74
C VAL A 58 -4.25 1.37 1.78
N ILE A 59 -3.06 1.37 1.17
CA ILE A 59 -2.19 2.54 1.10
C ILE A 59 -2.23 3.05 -0.34
N ASP A 60 -2.85 4.21 -0.52
CA ASP A 60 -3.04 4.86 -1.83
C ASP A 60 -2.55 6.31 -1.79
N ALA A 61 -2.35 6.92 -2.97
CA ALA A 61 -2.03 8.33 -3.13
C ALA A 61 -0.91 8.82 -2.17
N ASP A 62 -1.16 9.87 -1.38
CA ASP A 62 -0.15 10.45 -0.48
C ASP A 62 0.27 9.51 0.66
N GLY A 63 -0.47 8.42 0.93
CA GLY A 63 -0.07 7.39 1.89
C GLY A 63 1.16 6.61 1.43
N MET A 64 1.33 6.47 0.10
CA MET A 64 2.53 5.84 -0.47
C MET A 64 3.81 6.59 -0.11
N TRP A 65 3.73 7.90 0.17
CA TRP A 65 4.91 8.70 0.50
C TRP A 65 5.70 8.15 1.70
N SER A 66 4.99 7.71 2.75
CA SER A 66 5.61 7.12 3.94
C SER A 66 6.26 5.76 3.61
N VAL A 67 5.57 4.92 2.84
CA VAL A 67 6.08 3.61 2.41
C VAL A 67 7.30 3.74 1.50
N LEU A 68 7.33 4.72 0.60
CA LEU A 68 8.47 4.94 -0.30
C LEU A 68 9.74 5.35 0.44
N ARG A 69 9.61 6.01 1.59
CA ARG A 69 10.75 6.42 2.44
C ARG A 69 11.20 5.30 3.37
N GLN A 70 10.25 4.48 3.82
CA GLN A 70 10.51 3.40 4.75
C GLN A 70 9.66 2.17 4.38
N PRO A 71 10.08 1.39 3.37
CA PRO A 71 9.34 0.21 2.91
C PRO A 71 9.13 -0.84 4.01
N GLU A 72 10.03 -0.85 5.01
CA GLU A 72 9.94 -1.71 6.19
C GLU A 72 8.67 -1.49 7.03
N LEU A 73 7.99 -0.34 6.89
CA LEU A 73 6.72 -0.08 7.58
C LEU A 73 5.65 -1.11 7.27
N VAL A 74 5.66 -1.68 6.06
CA VAL A 74 4.62 -2.60 5.59
C VAL A 74 5.08 -4.05 5.53
N ARG A 75 6.34 -4.32 5.88
CA ARG A 75 6.92 -5.66 5.76
C ARG A 75 6.21 -6.66 6.66
N GLY A 76 5.92 -7.85 6.15
CA GLY A 76 5.19 -8.89 6.89
C GLY A 76 3.68 -8.65 6.99
N SER A 77 3.16 -7.53 6.48
CA SER A 77 1.74 -7.19 6.62
C SER A 77 0.88 -7.87 5.56
N ARG A 78 0.40 -9.08 5.85
CA ARG A 78 -0.50 -9.84 4.96
C ARG A 78 -1.79 -9.09 4.62
N TRP A 79 -2.33 -8.32 5.55
CA TRP A 79 -3.58 -7.58 5.37
C TRP A 79 -3.34 -6.14 4.90
N THR A 80 -2.32 -5.92 4.07
CA THR A 80 -2.03 -4.61 3.48
C THR A 80 -1.97 -4.70 1.97
N VAL A 81 -2.59 -3.71 1.31
CA VAL A 81 -2.54 -3.53 -0.14
C VAL A 81 -1.89 -2.19 -0.45
N LEU A 82 -0.90 -2.20 -1.33
CA LEU A 82 -0.26 -0.99 -1.87
C LEU A 82 -0.78 -0.72 -3.27
N THR A 83 -1.14 0.52 -3.59
CA THR A 83 -1.66 0.89 -4.92
C THR A 83 -0.74 1.89 -5.65
N PRO A 84 0.56 1.59 -5.86
CA PRO A 84 1.45 2.53 -6.52
C PRO A 84 1.09 2.74 -7.99
N ASN A 85 1.18 3.98 -8.45
CA ASN A 85 1.28 4.27 -9.89
C ASN A 85 2.70 3.96 -10.43
N LYS A 86 2.90 4.07 -11.75
CA LYS A 86 4.20 3.82 -12.41
C LYS A 86 5.39 4.54 -11.73
N PRO A 87 5.36 5.88 -11.50
CA PRO A 87 6.44 6.57 -10.77
C PRO A 87 6.68 6.09 -9.33
N GLU A 88 5.61 5.83 -8.57
CA GLU A 88 5.71 5.34 -7.19
C GLU A 88 6.31 3.94 -7.15
N TYR A 89 5.90 3.07 -8.07
CA TYR A 89 6.43 1.72 -8.22
C TYR A 89 7.94 1.73 -8.49
N ALA A 90 8.40 2.56 -9.44
CA ALA A 90 9.82 2.71 -9.72
C ALA A 90 10.61 3.17 -8.49
N ARG A 91 10.10 4.16 -7.74
CA ARG A 91 10.73 4.61 -6.49
C ARG A 91 10.72 3.55 -5.39
N LEU A 92 9.71 2.70 -5.35
CA LEU A 92 9.63 1.60 -4.38
C LEU A 92 10.67 0.52 -4.69
N ARG A 93 10.86 0.17 -5.98
CA ARG A 93 11.96 -0.69 -6.43
C ARG A 93 13.31 -0.10 -6.03
N ALA A 94 13.49 1.21 -6.22
CA ALA A 94 14.71 1.93 -5.84
C ALA A 94 15.02 1.78 -4.36
N ALA A 95 14.02 2.05 -3.52
CA ALA A 95 14.13 1.97 -2.08
C ALA A 95 14.48 0.55 -1.58
N LEU A 96 14.14 -0.48 -2.36
CA LEU A 96 14.45 -1.89 -2.09
C LEU A 96 15.67 -2.42 -2.87
N GLY A 97 16.41 -1.55 -3.57
CA GLY A 97 17.63 -1.92 -4.30
C GLY A 97 17.40 -2.70 -5.60
N GLN A 98 16.21 -2.60 -6.20
CA GLN A 98 15.79 -3.36 -7.39
C GLN A 98 15.81 -2.55 -8.71
N ASP A 99 16.42 -1.37 -8.74
CA ASP A 99 16.47 -0.48 -9.93
C ASP A 99 17.40 -0.97 -11.06
N GLY A 100 18.27 -1.94 -10.79
CA GLY A 100 19.38 -2.33 -11.68
C GLY A 100 19.10 -3.45 -12.69
N GLN A 101 17.88 -4.00 -12.76
CA GLN A 101 17.58 -5.20 -13.56
C GLN A 101 17.07 -4.91 -14.99
N GLU A 102 17.28 -3.71 -15.54
CA GLU A 102 16.74 -3.32 -16.86
C GLU A 102 17.76 -3.33 -18.03
N GLY A 103 18.99 -3.81 -17.83
CA GLY A 103 20.09 -3.55 -18.80
C GLY A 103 20.87 -4.71 -19.41
N GLY A 104 20.53 -5.98 -19.15
CA GLY A 104 21.29 -7.15 -19.65
C GLY A 104 20.50 -8.01 -20.63
N ALA A 105 21.19 -8.82 -21.44
CA ALA A 105 20.65 -9.70 -22.51
C ALA A 105 19.60 -10.76 -22.09
N GLY A 106 19.08 -10.68 -20.87
CA GLY A 106 17.89 -11.37 -20.36
C GLY A 106 17.03 -10.39 -19.56
N ALA A 107 16.50 -9.37 -20.23
CA ALA A 107 15.69 -8.32 -19.60
C ALA A 107 14.51 -8.95 -18.86
N GLN A 108 14.42 -8.68 -17.56
CA GLN A 108 13.32 -9.11 -16.73
C GLN A 108 12.01 -8.50 -17.24
N THR A 109 10.95 -9.31 -17.33
CA THR A 109 9.64 -8.77 -17.71
C THR A 109 9.07 -7.91 -16.58
N GLU A 110 8.23 -6.94 -16.91
CA GLU A 110 7.59 -6.08 -15.90
C GLU A 110 6.76 -6.90 -14.88
N GLU A 111 6.18 -8.00 -15.36
CA GLU A 111 5.48 -9.02 -14.58
C GLU A 111 6.40 -9.69 -13.54
N GLN A 112 7.58 -10.15 -13.96
CA GLN A 112 8.58 -10.74 -13.08
C GLN A 112 9.06 -9.73 -12.03
N ALA A 113 9.31 -8.48 -12.44
CA ALA A 113 9.70 -7.42 -11.54
C ALA A 113 8.64 -7.13 -10.47
N ALA A 114 7.35 -7.19 -10.83
CA ALA A 114 6.25 -6.96 -9.88
C ALA A 114 6.17 -8.08 -8.83
N VAL A 115 6.37 -9.34 -9.23
CA VAL A 115 6.44 -10.49 -8.31
C VAL A 115 7.65 -10.36 -7.38
N GLU A 116 8.81 -9.99 -7.90
CA GLU A 116 10.02 -9.82 -7.09
C GLU A 116 9.90 -8.67 -6.09
N LEU A 117 9.24 -7.57 -6.47
CA LEU A 117 8.98 -6.46 -5.56
C LEU A 117 8.02 -6.86 -4.43
N ALA A 118 6.90 -7.51 -4.78
CA ALA A 118 5.94 -7.99 -3.79
C ALA A 118 6.58 -9.01 -2.83
N ARG A 119 7.43 -9.90 -3.34
CA ARG A 119 8.21 -10.85 -2.53
C ARG A 119 9.22 -10.14 -1.62
N ALA A 120 9.87 -9.08 -2.09
CA ALA A 120 10.80 -8.29 -1.28
C ALA A 120 10.10 -7.55 -0.13
N LEU A 121 8.87 -7.07 -0.36
CA LEU A 121 8.00 -6.51 0.68
C LEU A 121 7.52 -7.58 1.67
N GLY A 122 7.40 -8.83 1.23
CA GLY A 122 7.23 -9.99 2.10
C GLY A 122 5.95 -9.96 2.93
N GLY A 123 4.79 -9.82 2.29
CA GLY A 123 3.49 -9.87 2.97
C GLY A 123 2.41 -9.06 2.25
N PRO A 124 2.62 -7.76 1.96
CA PRO A 124 1.63 -6.93 1.30
C PRO A 124 1.33 -7.39 -0.13
N VAL A 125 0.08 -7.16 -0.55
CA VAL A 125 -0.31 -7.27 -1.97
C VAL A 125 0.01 -5.96 -2.67
N LEU A 126 0.72 -6.06 -3.79
CA LEU A 126 1.03 -4.96 -4.68
C LEU A 126 -0.01 -4.87 -5.78
N VAL A 127 -0.68 -3.73 -5.92
CA VAL A 127 -1.56 -3.37 -7.05
C VAL A 127 -0.88 -2.24 -7.82
N ARG A 128 0.01 -2.59 -8.75
CA ARG A 128 0.69 -1.62 -9.61
C ARG A 128 -0.28 -1.13 -10.67
N LYS A 129 -0.63 0.16 -10.62
CA LYS A 129 -1.52 0.81 -11.59
C LYS A 129 -0.77 1.19 -12.86
N GLY A 130 -1.31 0.80 -14.02
CA GLY A 130 -0.64 0.93 -15.31
C GLY A 130 -1.59 1.00 -16.50
N GLU A 131 -1.06 0.67 -17.68
CA GLU A 131 -1.91 0.38 -18.86
C GLU A 131 -2.50 -1.02 -18.74
N THR A 132 -1.66 -1.96 -18.31
CA THR A 132 -2.06 -3.20 -17.65
C THR A 132 -1.77 -3.04 -16.17
N ASP A 133 -2.78 -3.24 -15.32
CA ASP A 133 -2.54 -3.28 -13.87
C ASP A 133 -1.97 -4.64 -13.51
N LEU A 134 -0.98 -4.66 -12.61
CA LEU A 134 -0.37 -5.90 -12.13
C LEU A 134 -0.69 -6.06 -10.65
N VAL A 135 -1.33 -7.17 -10.28
CA VAL A 135 -1.63 -7.52 -8.90
C VAL A 135 -0.78 -8.71 -8.48
N SER A 136 0.02 -8.58 -7.43
CA SER A 136 0.88 -9.67 -6.94
C SER A 136 1.06 -9.65 -5.43
N ASP A 137 1.09 -10.82 -4.83
CA ASP A 137 1.48 -11.09 -3.44
C ASP A 137 2.93 -11.64 -3.32
N GLY A 138 3.65 -11.73 -4.45
CA GLY A 138 5.00 -12.31 -4.53
C GLY A 138 5.04 -13.82 -4.82
N GLU A 139 3.89 -14.49 -4.83
CA GLU A 139 3.73 -15.89 -5.24
C GLU A 139 2.92 -16.00 -6.53
N ARG A 140 1.85 -15.22 -6.63
CA ARG A 140 0.93 -15.16 -7.76
C ARG A 140 1.02 -13.80 -8.43
N LEU A 141 0.72 -13.78 -9.72
CA LEU A 141 0.58 -12.58 -10.51
C LEU A 141 -0.73 -12.64 -11.28
N LEU A 142 -1.51 -11.57 -11.19
CA LEU A 142 -2.76 -11.39 -11.91
C LEU A 142 -2.65 -10.11 -12.74
N PRO A 143 -2.42 -10.21 -14.06
CA PRO A 143 -2.50 -9.06 -14.95
C PRO A 143 -3.97 -8.72 -15.23
N ASN A 144 -4.31 -7.44 -15.13
CA ASN A 144 -5.59 -6.90 -15.55
C ASN A 144 -5.41 -6.08 -16.83
N THR A 145 -5.89 -6.62 -17.94
CA THR A 145 -5.86 -5.99 -19.27
C THR A 145 -7.21 -5.36 -19.66
N GLU A 146 -8.17 -5.32 -18.74
CA GLU A 146 -9.49 -4.75 -19.01
C GLU A 146 -9.40 -3.28 -19.38
N GLN A 147 -10.22 -2.87 -20.33
CA GLN A 147 -10.24 -1.49 -20.78
C GLN A 147 -10.88 -0.58 -19.73
N GLY A 148 -10.07 0.28 -19.13
CA GLY A 148 -10.54 1.31 -18.19
C GLY A 148 -11.32 2.44 -18.86
N CYS A 149 -11.81 3.38 -18.05
CA CYS A 149 -12.48 4.58 -18.55
C CYS A 149 -11.49 5.45 -19.35
N PRO A 150 -11.80 5.83 -20.61
CA PRO A 150 -10.90 6.66 -21.43
C PRO A 150 -10.76 8.09 -20.89
N LYS A 151 -11.61 8.51 -19.94
CA LYS A 151 -11.57 9.82 -19.30
C LYS A 151 -10.99 9.70 -17.91
N ARG A 152 -10.01 10.55 -17.59
CA ARG A 152 -9.52 10.72 -16.22
C ARG A 152 -10.46 11.65 -15.46
N SER A 153 -11.38 11.08 -14.69
CA SER A 153 -12.15 11.81 -13.68
C SER A 153 -11.41 11.78 -12.35
N GLY A 154 -11.52 12.87 -11.56
CA GLY A 154 -11.05 12.85 -10.17
C GLY A 154 -11.78 11.76 -9.37
N GLY A 155 -11.09 11.18 -8.38
CA GLY A 155 -11.67 10.20 -7.46
C GLY A 155 -11.70 8.74 -7.93
N GLN A 156 -11.22 8.41 -9.13
CA GLN A 156 -11.12 7.01 -9.57
C GLN A 156 -10.21 6.17 -8.65
N GLY A 157 -9.12 6.78 -8.17
CA GLY A 157 -8.23 6.17 -7.17
C GLY A 157 -8.97 5.89 -5.86
N ASP A 158 -9.75 6.85 -5.38
CA ASP A 158 -10.53 6.71 -4.14
C ASP A 158 -11.55 5.57 -4.23
N VAL A 159 -12.25 5.45 -5.37
CA VAL A 159 -13.20 4.36 -5.63
C VAL A 159 -12.48 3.00 -5.64
N LEU A 160 -11.32 2.92 -6.31
CA LEU A 160 -10.51 1.70 -6.32
C LEU A 160 -10.05 1.34 -4.90
N ALA A 161 -9.47 2.29 -4.16
CA ALA A 161 -8.97 2.08 -2.81
C ALA A 161 -10.08 1.63 -1.84
N GLY A 162 -11.25 2.27 -1.89
CA GLY A 162 -12.41 1.89 -1.08
C GLY A 162 -12.97 0.51 -1.44
N THR A 163 -12.99 0.17 -2.72
CA THR A 163 -13.43 -1.16 -3.19
C THR A 163 -12.48 -2.24 -2.70
N ILE A 164 -11.17 -2.04 -2.86
CA ILE A 164 -10.14 -2.94 -2.34
C ILE A 164 -10.28 -3.11 -0.83
N ALA A 165 -10.44 -2.02 -0.07
CA ALA A 165 -10.56 -2.08 1.39
C ALA A 165 -11.78 -2.91 1.83
N THR A 166 -12.90 -2.78 1.11
CA THR A 166 -14.12 -3.57 1.36
C THR A 166 -13.87 -5.05 1.11
N LEU A 167 -13.27 -5.41 -0.04
CA LEU A 167 -12.97 -6.80 -0.39
C LEU A 167 -11.92 -7.42 0.55
N LEU A 168 -10.93 -6.64 0.98
CA LEU A 168 -9.89 -7.07 1.91
C LEU A 168 -10.47 -7.36 3.31
N SER A 169 -11.38 -6.50 3.78
CA SER A 169 -12.15 -6.72 5.01
C SER A 169 -12.93 -8.04 4.97
N TRP A 170 -13.68 -8.27 3.88
CA TRP A 170 -14.42 -9.52 3.71
C TRP A 170 -13.51 -10.74 3.60
N SER A 171 -12.37 -10.60 2.93
CA SER A 171 -11.36 -11.66 2.83
C SER A 171 -10.81 -12.02 4.22
N LYS A 172 -10.47 -11.03 5.06
CA LYS A 172 -10.04 -11.28 6.45
C LYS A 172 -11.12 -11.96 7.28
N ALA A 173 -12.37 -11.53 7.15
CA ALA A 173 -13.49 -12.16 7.85
C ALA A 173 -13.70 -13.62 7.40
N ALA A 174 -13.56 -13.89 6.09
CA ALA A 174 -13.65 -15.24 5.54
C ALA A 174 -12.48 -16.14 5.98
N ASP A 175 -11.26 -15.60 6.02
CA ASP A 175 -10.05 -16.26 6.51
C ASP A 175 -10.20 -16.67 7.99
N ALA A 176 -10.65 -15.73 8.83
CA ALA A 176 -10.91 -15.97 10.26
C ALA A 176 -12.02 -17.03 10.48
N ALA A 177 -12.94 -17.17 9.53
CA ALA A 177 -13.99 -18.19 9.54
C ALA A 177 -13.55 -19.53 8.88
N GLY A 178 -12.30 -19.67 8.45
CA GLY A 178 -11.77 -20.87 7.79
C GLY A 178 -12.37 -21.15 6.40
N ARG A 179 -12.84 -20.10 5.71
CA ARG A 179 -13.50 -20.22 4.39
C ARG A 179 -12.59 -19.94 3.20
N LEU A 180 -11.38 -19.41 3.44
CA LEU A 180 -10.38 -19.29 2.40
C LEU A 180 -9.53 -20.58 2.31
N PRO A 181 -9.14 -21.00 1.11
CA PRO A 181 -8.17 -22.09 0.96
C PRO A 181 -6.85 -21.70 1.64
N ALA A 182 -6.19 -22.71 2.22
CA ALA A 182 -4.86 -22.58 2.83
C ALA A 182 -3.81 -22.15 1.82
#